data_AF-A0A1B6JZB1-F1
#
_entry.id   AF-A0A1B6JZB1-F1
#
_cell.length_a   1.000
_cell.length_b   1.000
_cell.length_c   1.000
_cell.angle_alpha   90.00
_cell.angle_beta   90.00
_cell.angle_gamma   90.00
#
_symmetry.space_group_name_H-M   'P 1'
#
loop_
_entity.id
_entity.type
_entity.pdbx_description
1 polymer ?
#
loop_
_entity_poly.entity_id
_entity_poly.type
_entity_poly.pdbx_seq_one_letter_code
_entity_poly.pdbx_strand_id
1 'polypeptide(L)'
;LMRGCLEINPRHPLIKELQRRVADNHEDTAAKNIALMMFRTATLRSGYMLQDSAEFAQTVEELMRESLGVPKDLGVDEEEDDFDEDEKPEEVGADEDAEHDEL
;
A
#
# COMPACT_ATOMS: atom_id res chain seq x y z
N LEU A 1 16.96 14.35 12.48
CA LEU A 1 16.54 13.14 11.73
C LEU A 1 17.33 11.95 12.25
N MET A 2 16.66 10.97 12.83
CA MET A 2 17.26 9.70 13.21
C MET A 2 17.62 8.94 11.93
N ARG A 3 18.90 8.62 11.72
CA ARG A 3 19.37 7.86 10.55
C ARG A 3 19.48 6.40 10.95
N GLY A 4 18.66 5.54 10.35
CA GLY A 4 18.75 4.09 10.50
C GLY A 4 19.86 3.49 9.65
N CYS A 5 20.44 2.37 10.09
CA CYS A 5 21.35 1.54 9.29
C CYS A 5 20.60 0.29 8.82
N LEU A 6 20.62 0.00 7.51
CA LEU A 6 20.07 -1.25 6.98
C LEU A 6 21.16 -2.32 6.99
N GLU A 7 21.11 -3.20 7.98
CA GLU A 7 21.98 -4.39 8.01
C GLU A 7 21.42 -5.48 7.11
N ILE A 8 22.27 -6.05 6.25
CA ILE A 8 21.90 -7.13 5.31
C ILE A 8 22.62 -8.43 5.65
N ASN A 9 21.98 -9.57 5.42
CA ASN A 9 22.58 -10.89 5.59
C ASN A 9 23.24 -11.37 4.28
N PRO A 10 24.57 -11.38 4.14
CA PRO A 10 25.25 -11.76 2.90
C PRO A 10 25.05 -13.24 2.52
N ARG A 11 24.61 -14.09 3.45
CA ARG A 11 24.33 -15.50 3.18
C ARG A 11 22.94 -15.73 2.59
N HIS A 12 22.06 -14.74 2.66
CA HIS A 12 20.67 -14.87 2.20
C HIS A 12 20.61 -14.94 0.66
N PRO A 13 19.85 -15.88 0.07
CA PRO A 13 19.76 -16.06 -1.39
C PRO A 13 19.37 -14.77 -2.14
N LEU A 14 18.38 -14.01 -1.64
CA LEU A 14 17.97 -12.75 -2.26
C LEU A 14 19.11 -11.70 -2.31
N ILE A 15 19.95 -11.62 -1.27
CA ILE A 15 21.05 -10.66 -1.24
C ILE A 15 22.12 -11.05 -2.28
N LYS A 16 22.38 -12.34 -2.45
CA LYS A 16 23.30 -12.84 -3.49
C LYS A 16 22.77 -12.57 -4.90
N GLU A 17 21.47 -12.75 -5.14
CA GLU A 17 20.88 -12.47 -6.45
C GLU A 17 20.85 -10.97 -6.76
N LEU A 18 20.54 -10.11 -5.78
CA LEU A 18 20.65 -8.67 -5.93
C LEU A 18 22.08 -8.24 -6.26
N GLN A 19 23.08 -8.83 -5.57
CA GLN A 19 24.48 -8.58 -5.86
C GLN A 19 24.84 -8.95 -7.32
N ARG A 20 24.42 -10.14 -7.78
CA ARG A 20 24.68 -10.60 -9.15
C ARG A 20 24.07 -9.64 -10.18
N ARG A 21 22.80 -9.27 -10.02
CA ARG A 21 22.09 -8.37 -10.94
C ARG A 21 22.74 -7.00 -11.02
N VAL A 22 23.10 -6.41 -9.89
CA VAL A 22 23.75 -5.09 -9.86
C VAL A 22 25.16 -5.14 -10.45
N ALA A 23 25.88 -6.25 -10.28
CA ALA A 23 27.19 -6.45 -10.89
C ALA A 23 27.10 -6.60 -12.43
N ASP A 24 26.03 -7.23 -12.92
CA ASP A 24 25.79 -7.40 -14.36
C ASP A 24 25.26 -6.10 -15.00
N ASN A 25 24.34 -5.39 -14.33
CA ASN A 25 23.79 -4.11 -14.76
C ASN A 25 23.50 -3.20 -13.55
N HIS A 26 24.29 -2.15 -13.39
CA HIS A 26 24.11 -1.17 -12.32
C HIS A 26 22.77 -0.41 -12.39
N GLU A 27 22.16 -0.33 -13.58
CA GLU A 27 20.89 0.35 -13.82
C GLU A 27 19.70 -0.64 -13.90
N ASP A 28 19.82 -1.84 -13.33
CA ASP A 28 18.70 -2.79 -13.26
C ASP A 28 17.58 -2.23 -12.36
N THR A 29 16.54 -1.69 -13.00
CA THR A 29 15.35 -1.12 -12.35
C THR A 29 14.64 -2.15 -11.47
N ALA A 30 14.57 -3.42 -11.87
CA ALA A 30 13.93 -4.45 -11.07
C ALA A 30 14.73 -4.74 -9.80
N ALA A 31 16.06 -4.81 -9.90
CA ALA A 31 16.93 -4.96 -8.73
C ALA A 31 16.80 -3.77 -7.76
N LYS A 32 16.74 -2.54 -8.28
CA LYS A 32 16.51 -1.32 -7.50
C LYS A 32 15.16 -1.38 -6.77
N ASN A 33 14.08 -1.75 -7.46
CA ASN A 33 12.74 -1.84 -6.89
C ASN A 33 12.67 -2.87 -5.76
N ILE A 34 13.26 -4.06 -5.95
CA ILE A 34 13.33 -5.09 -4.91
C ILE A 34 14.15 -4.62 -3.70
N ALA A 35 15.29 -3.96 -3.92
CA ALA A 35 16.11 -3.43 -2.83
C ALA A 35 15.35 -2.36 -2.01
N LEU A 36 14.62 -1.48 -2.69
CA LEU A 36 13.79 -0.46 -2.04
C LEU A 36 12.63 -1.09 -1.25
N MET A 37 11.99 -2.12 -1.80
CA MET A 37 10.97 -2.90 -1.09
C MET A 37 11.54 -3.54 0.17
N MET A 38 12.71 -4.20 0.07
CA MET A 38 13.38 -4.80 1.22
C MET A 38 13.68 -3.77 2.31
N PHE A 39 14.14 -2.56 1.94
CA PHE A 39 14.37 -1.46 2.86
C PHE A 39 13.08 -1.01 3.58
N ARG A 40 11.98 -0.84 2.83
CA ARG A 40 10.69 -0.43 3.40
C ARG A 40 10.08 -1.50 4.32
N THR A 41 10.16 -2.76 3.93
CA THR A 41 9.74 -3.89 4.78
C THR A 41 10.57 -3.97 6.06
N ALA A 42 11.89 -3.75 5.97
CA ALA A 42 12.76 -3.69 7.15
C ALA A 42 12.41 -2.51 8.06
N THR A 43 12.16 -1.33 7.48
CA THR A 43 11.72 -0.12 8.20
C THR A 43 10.46 -0.39 9.02
N LEU A 44 9.43 -0.96 8.39
CA LEU A 44 8.18 -1.35 9.07
C LEU A 44 8.40 -2.36 10.18
N ARG A 45 9.15 -3.43 9.90
CA ARG A 45 9.46 -4.48 10.89
C ARG A 45 10.24 -3.97 12.09
N SER A 46 11.08 -2.96 11.89
CA SER A 46 11.86 -2.32 12.94
C SER A 46 11.05 -1.29 13.75
N GLY A 47 9.75 -1.13 13.46
CA GLY A 47 8.85 -0.23 14.19
C GLY A 47 8.98 1.24 13.78
N TYR A 48 9.67 1.55 12.68
CA TYR A 48 9.73 2.90 12.14
C TYR A 48 8.50 3.18 11.27
N MET A 49 8.04 4.42 11.31
CA MET A 49 7.03 4.91 10.37
C MET A 49 7.65 5.06 8.98
N LEU A 50 6.90 4.66 7.95
CA LEU A 50 7.24 4.99 6.56
C LEU A 50 7.14 6.50 6.37
N GLN A 51 8.12 7.08 5.67
CA GLN A 51 8.10 8.51 5.36
C GLN A 51 7.07 8.85 4.27
N ASP A 52 6.91 7.95 3.29
CA ASP A 52 5.96 8.07 2.19
C ASP A 52 5.19 6.76 2.05
N SER A 53 3.96 6.74 2.56
CA SER A 53 3.08 5.57 2.48
C SER A 53 2.49 5.38 1.08
N ALA A 54 2.29 6.46 0.32
CA ALA A 54 1.74 6.41 -1.03
C ALA A 54 2.73 5.75 -1.99
N GLU A 55 4.02 6.14 -1.91
CA GLU A 55 5.08 5.54 -2.72
C GLU A 55 5.27 4.04 -2.40
N PHE A 56 5.13 3.66 -1.12
CA PHE A 56 5.15 2.25 -0.73
C PHE A 56 3.94 1.50 -1.30
N ALA A 57 2.73 2.03 -1.17
CA ALA A 57 1.52 1.43 -1.71
C ALA A 57 1.62 1.21 -3.22
N GLN A 58 2.09 2.21 -3.97
CA GLN A 58 2.34 2.11 -5.40
C GLN A 58 3.33 0.98 -5.74
N THR A 59 4.43 0.87 -5.00
CA THR A 59 5.42 -0.19 -5.25
C THR A 59 4.87 -1.59 -4.97
N VAL A 60 3.99 -1.74 -3.97
CA VAL A 60 3.34 -3.02 -3.66
C VAL A 60 2.30 -3.35 -4.74
N GLU A 61 1.54 -2.36 -5.21
CA GLU A 61 0.55 -2.50 -6.28
C GLU A 61 1.22 -2.89 -7.62
N GLU A 62 2.32 -2.24 -7.99
CA GLU A 62 3.11 -2.63 -9.16
C GLU A 62 3.60 -4.08 -9.09
N LEU A 63 4.04 -4.55 -7.91
CA LEU A 63 4.45 -5.93 -7.72
C LEU A 63 3.26 -6.90 -7.89
N MET A 64 2.10 -6.56 -7.33
CA MET A 64 0.88 -7.36 -7.48
C MET A 64 0.47 -7.46 -8.96
N ARG A 65 0.52 -6.35 -9.69
CA ARG A 65 0.25 -6.33 -11.13
C ARG A 65 1.24 -7.19 -11.91
N GLU A 66 2.54 -7.02 -11.68
CA GLU A 66 3.57 -7.84 -12.33
C GLU A 66 3.39 -9.34 -12.04
N SER A 67 3.04 -9.70 -10.80
CA SER A 67 2.79 -11.09 -10.41
C SER A 67 1.56 -11.70 -11.11
N LEU A 68 0.57 -10.88 -11.45
CA LEU A 68 -0.66 -11.29 -12.13
C LEU A 68 -0.59 -11.08 -13.66
N GLY A 69 0.48 -10.47 -14.17
CA GLY A 69 0.59 -10.09 -15.58
C GLY A 69 -0.33 -8.94 -16.01
N VAL A 70 -0.77 -8.10 -15.06
CA VAL A 70 -1.63 -6.94 -15.32
C VAL A 70 -0.77 -5.77 -15.80
N PRO A 71 -1.13 -5.07 -16.90
CA PRO A 71 -0.41 -3.89 -17.35
C PRO A 71 -0.44 -2.76 -16.31
N LYS A 72 0.67 -2.02 -16.19
CA LYS A 72 0.79 -0.90 -15.23
C LYS A 72 -0.04 0.33 -15.61
N ASP A 73 -0.34 0.48 -16.89
CA ASP A 73 -1.12 1.56 -17.49
C ASP A 73 -2.63 1.23 -17.57
N LEU A 74 -3.03 0.03 -17.16
CA LEU A 74 -4.44 -0.34 -17.12
C LEU A 74 -5.12 0.42 -15.97
N GLY A 75 -5.94 1.40 -16.35
CA GLY A 75 -6.79 2.16 -15.44
C GLY A 75 -7.85 1.29 -14.75
N VAL A 76 -8.48 1.87 -13.73
CA VAL A 76 -9.68 1.27 -13.12
C VAL A 76 -10.85 1.56 -14.06
N ASP A 77 -11.65 0.54 -14.37
CA ASP A 77 -12.89 0.76 -15.12
C ASP A 77 -13.80 1.69 -14.30
N GLU A 78 -14.38 2.69 -14.96
CA GLU A 78 -15.38 3.55 -14.32
C GLU A 78 -16.61 2.67 -14.04
N GLU A 79 -16.89 2.41 -12.76
CA GLU A 79 -18.18 1.85 -12.37
C GLU A 79 -19.25 2.89 -12.74
N GLU A 80 -20.26 2.49 -13.52
CA GLU A 80 -21.47 3.29 -13.68
C GLU A 80 -22.10 3.41 -12.28
N ASP A 81 -21.95 4.58 -11.67
CA ASP A 81 -22.61 4.97 -10.43
C ASP A 81 -24.13 4.96 -10.68
N ASP A 82 -24.75 3.76 -10.61
CA ASP A 82 -26.19 3.56 -10.51
C ASP A 82 -26.63 3.94 -9.08
N PHE A 83 -26.32 5.17 -8.68
CA PHE A 83 -27.01 5.82 -7.57
C PHE A 83 -28.37 6.26 -8.10
N ASP A 84 -29.35 5.35 -8.05
CA ASP A 84 -30.77 5.70 -8.12
C ASP A 84 -31.04 6.79 -7.06
N GLU A 85 -31.16 8.03 -7.51
CA GLU A 85 -31.33 9.25 -6.73
C GLU A 85 -32.76 9.39 -6.12
N ASP A 86 -33.43 8.27 -5.84
CA ASP A 86 -34.88 8.23 -5.59
C ASP A 86 -35.30 7.66 -4.22
N GLU A 87 -34.45 7.76 -3.19
CA GLU A 87 -34.93 7.72 -1.80
C GLU A 87 -35.07 9.14 -1.24
N LYS A 88 -36.25 9.72 -1.52
CA LYS A 88 -36.77 10.87 -0.77
C LYS A 88 -36.71 10.56 0.73
N PRO A 89 -36.28 11.51 1.58
CA PRO A 89 -36.45 11.35 3.02
C PRO A 89 -37.94 11.37 3.34
N GLU A 90 -38.51 10.24 3.77
CA GLU A 90 -39.82 10.25 4.40
C GLU A 90 -39.71 11.03 5.71
N GLU A 91 -40.37 12.19 5.74
CA GLU A 91 -40.71 12.88 6.98
C GLU A 91 -41.57 11.95 7.85
N VAL A 92 -41.02 11.50 8.96
CA VAL A 92 -41.82 11.06 10.11
C VAL A 92 -41.86 12.19 11.13
N GLY A 93 -42.90 13.02 11.01
CA GLY A 93 -43.25 14.00 12.03
C GLY A 93 -43.98 13.36 13.22
N ALA A 94 -43.62 13.85 14.42
CA ALA A 94 -44.37 14.01 15.69
C ALA A 94 -45.23 12.82 16.20
N ASP A 95 -45.23 12.40 17.46
CA ASP A 95 -45.08 13.16 18.71
C ASP A 95 -45.02 12.20 19.92
N GLU A 96 -44.63 12.76 21.07
CA GLU A 96 -44.98 12.42 22.46
C GLU A 96 -44.39 11.22 23.25
N ASP A 97 -43.79 11.62 24.38
CA ASP A 97 -43.75 11.02 25.73
C ASP A 97 -42.90 9.78 26.04
N ALA A 98 -41.82 9.99 26.81
CA ALA A 98 -41.89 9.90 28.28
C ALA A 98 -40.50 10.11 28.92
N GLU A 99 -40.44 11.07 29.85
CA GLU A 99 -39.41 11.15 30.89
C GLU A 99 -39.32 9.81 31.67
N HIS A 100 -38.11 9.26 31.82
CA HIS A 100 -37.78 8.44 32.99
C HIS A 100 -36.26 8.41 33.26
N ASP A 101 -35.84 9.35 34.10
CA ASP A 101 -35.21 9.13 35.41
C ASP A 101 -34.18 7.99 35.63
N GLU A 102 -33.04 8.43 36.22
CA GLU A 102 -31.99 7.76 37.02
C GLU A 102 -31.23 6.52 36.50
N LEU A 103 -29.90 6.66 36.36
CA LEU A 103 -28.88 6.01 37.22
C LEU A 103 -27.47 6.56 36.96
#